data_AF-A0A932KLR7-F1
#
_entry.id   AF-A0A932KLR7-F1
#
_cell.length_a   1.000
_cell.length_b   1.000
_cell.length_c   1.000
_cell.angle_alpha   90.00
_cell.angle_beta   90.00
_cell.angle_gamma   90.00
#
_symmetry.space_group_name_H-M   'P 1'
#
loop_
_entity.id
_entity.type
_entity.pdbx_description
1 polymer ?
#
loop_
_entity_poly.entity_id
_entity_poly.type
_entity_poly.pdbx_seq_one_letter_code
_entity_poly.pdbx_strand_id
1 'polypeptide(L)' 'MTPELIFDSHALLAFFQGETSAPVVAGWLRTSQRKNWTKYLCAINLGEIIYTTKRRFGE' A
#
# COMPACT_ATOMS: atom_id res chain seq x y z
N MET A 1 8.50 -19.28 9.91
CA MET A 1 7.90 -18.88 8.63
C MET A 1 7.98 -17.37 8.54
N THR A 2 8.56 -16.82 7.46
CA THR A 2 8.61 -15.38 7.24
C THR A 2 7.25 -14.94 6.71
N PRO A 3 6.54 -13.98 7.34
CA PRO A 3 5.24 -13.57 6.86
C PRO A 3 5.37 -12.86 5.50
N GLU A 4 4.44 -13.17 4.61
CA GLU A 4 4.26 -12.50 3.33
C GLU A 4 3.16 -11.45 3.47
N LEU A 5 3.42 -10.23 3.01
CA LEU A 5 2.43 -9.16 3.05
C LEU A 5 1.79 -9.00 1.68
N ILE A 6 0.46 -9.01 1.62
CA ILE A 6 -0.30 -8.68 0.41
C ILE A 6 -1.06 -7.39 0.70
N PHE A 7 -0.83 -6.36 -0.10
CA PHE A 7 -1.51 -5.08 0.05
C PHE A 7 -2.66 -4.94 -0.95
N ASP A 8 -3.74 -4.32 -0.49
CA ASP A 8 -4.84 -3.87 -1.34
C ASP A 8 -4.69 -2.40 -1.72
N SER A 9 -5.56 -1.95 -2.62
CA SER A 9 -5.66 -0.57 -3.06
C SER A 9 -6.00 0.37 -1.91
N HIS A 10 -6.95 0.00 -1.04
CA HIS A 10 -7.41 0.82 0.07
C HIS A 10 -6.28 1.15 1.05
N ALA A 11 -5.51 0.15 1.50
CA ALA A 11 -4.41 0.34 2.44
C ALA A 11 -3.33 1.27 1.87
N LEU A 12 -2.96 1.08 0.59
CA LEU A 12 -1.93 1.91 -0.04
C LEU A 12 -2.44 3.33 -0.33
N LEU A 13 -3.68 3.50 -0.76
CA LEU A 13 -4.28 4.82 -0.97
C LEU A 13 -4.37 5.59 0.35
N ALA A 14 -4.83 4.96 1.43
CA ALA A 14 -4.88 5.57 2.75
C ALA A 14 -3.50 6.01 3.24
N PHE A 15 -2.47 5.19 2.99
CA PHE A 15 -1.08 5.55 3.26
C PHE A 15 -0.60 6.76 2.44
N PHE A 16 -0.78 6.74 1.12
CA PHE A 16 -0.33 7.82 0.24
C PHE A 16 -1.05 9.14 0.48
N GLN A 17 -2.30 9.10 0.91
CA GLN A 17 -3.13 10.29 1.15
C GLN A 17 -3.03 10.82 2.59
N GLY A 18 -2.26 10.16 3.46
CA GLY A 18 -2.10 10.58 4.86
C GLY A 18 -3.37 10.45 5.69
N GLU A 19 -4.22 9.47 5.38
CA GLU A 19 -5.44 9.21 6.17
C GLU A 19 -5.12 8.72 7.58
N THR A 20 -6.12 8.69 8.47
CA THR A 20 -5.95 8.26 9.88
C THR A 20 -5.33 6.86 10.03
N SER A 21 -5.54 5.96 9.06
CA SER A 21 -4.96 4.61 9.04
C SER A 21 -3.54 4.54 8.46
N ALA A 22 -3.02 5.62 7.86
CA ALA A 22 -1.69 5.67 7.25
C ALA A 22 -0.56 5.21 8.19
N PRO A 23 -0.53 5.58 9.49
CA PRO A 23 0.53 5.14 10.40
C PRO A 23 0.62 3.62 10.56
N VAL A 24 -0.51 2.91 10.47
CA VAL A 24 -0.57 1.44 10.59
C VAL A 24 0.08 0.81 9.37
N VAL A 25 -0.31 1.24 8.16
CA VAL A 25 0.25 0.75 6.90
C VAL A 25 1.75 1.06 6.82
N ALA A 26 2.15 2.26 7.22
CA ALA A 26 3.55 2.66 7.30
C ALA A 26 4.36 1.78 8.28
N GLY A 27 3.74 1.34 9.39
CA GLY A 27 4.33 0.40 10.35
C GLY A 27 4.65 -0.95 9.72
N TRP A 28 3.71 -1.52 8.97
CA TRP A 28 3.91 -2.78 8.25
C TRP A 28 4.96 -2.67 7.13
N LEU A 29 4.95 -1.57 6.37
CA LEU A 29 5.97 -1.30 5.35
C LEU A 29 7.37 -1.19 5.96
N ARG A 30 7.54 -0.42 7.04
CA ARG A 30 8.83 -0.32 7.76
C ARG A 30 9.28 -1.66 8.33
N THR A 31 8.36 -2.43 8.90
CA THR A 31 8.68 -3.73 9.50
C THR A 31 9.12 -4.74 8.44
N SER A 32 8.37 -4.83 7.35
CA SER A 32 8.73 -5.71 6.21
C SER A 32 10.04 -5.31 5.56
N GLN A 33 10.35 -4.01 5.46
CA GLN A 33 11.66 -3.56 5.00
C GLN A 33 12.79 -3.99 5.95
N ARG A 34 12.65 -3.76 7.26
CA ARG A 34 13.68 -4.11 8.27
C ARG A 34 13.91 -5.62 8.38
N LYS A 35 12.86 -6.42 8.17
CA LYS A 35 12.89 -7.88 8.32
C LYS A 35 13.03 -8.63 6.99
N ASN A 36 13.19 -7.90 5.88
CA ASN A 36 13.25 -8.44 4.52
C ASN A 36 12.06 -9.36 4.17
N TRP A 37 10.86 -8.95 4.57
CA TRP A 37 9.62 -9.65 4.20
C TRP A 37 9.20 -9.28 2.79
N THR A 38 8.79 -10.29 2.03
CA THR A 38 8.22 -10.10 0.70
C THR A 38 6.91 -9.34 0.81
N LYS A 39 6.74 -8.37 -0.09
CA LYS A 39 5.54 -7.57 -0.24
C LYS A 39 4.98 -7.84 -1.61
N TYR A 40 3.71 -8.15 -1.70
CA TYR A 40 3.00 -8.40 -2.93
C TYR A 40 1.92 -7.34 -3.12
N LEU A 41 1.67 -7.00 -4.38
CA LEU A 41 0.58 -6.17 -4.82
C LEU A 41 -0.05 -6.83 -6.04
N CYS A 42 -1.35 -7.06 -6.01
CA CYS A 42 -2.08 -7.57 -7.17
C CYS A 42 -2.11 -6.52 -8.28
N ALA A 43 -2.02 -6.95 -9.55
CA ALA A 43 -2.10 -6.07 -10.70
C ALA A 43 -3.42 -5.28 -10.77
N ILE A 44 -4.54 -5.89 -10.30
CA ILE A 44 -5.84 -5.22 -10.22
C ILE A 44 -5.78 -4.05 -9.22
N ASN A 45 -5.23 -4.29 -8.02
CA ASN A 45 -5.08 -3.27 -6.99
C ASN A 45 -4.17 -2.14 -7.46
N LEU A 46 -3.09 -2.47 -8.20
CA LEU A 46 -2.23 -1.46 -8.82
C LEU A 46 -2.99 -0.59 -9.83
N GLY A 47 -3.81 -1.20 -10.69
CA GLY A 47 -4.66 -0.48 -11.63
C GLY A 47 -5.63 0.47 -10.94
N GLU A 48 -6.25 0.04 -9.84
CA GLU A 48 -7.15 0.87 -9.03
C GLU A 48 -6.41 2.05 -8.38
N ILE A 49 -5.21 1.82 -7.83
CA ILE A 49 -4.39 2.89 -7.23
C ILE A 49 -4.06 3.94 -8.30
N ILE A 50 -3.62 3.52 -9.48
CA ILE A 50 -3.28 4.43 -10.58
C ILE A 50 -4.53 5.20 -11.03
N TYR A 51 -5.63 4.51 -11.30
CA TYR A 51 -6.88 5.14 -11.74
C TYR A 51 -7.40 6.15 -10.73
N THR A 52 -7.47 5.76 -9.45
CA THR A 52 -7.98 6.62 -8.37
C THR A 52 -7.09 7.84 -8.15
N THR A 53 -5.78 7.66 -8.16
CA THR A 53 -4.82 8.76 -8.02
C THR A 53 -4.95 9.73 -9.19
N LYS A 54 -4.94 9.25 -10.44
CA LYS A 54 -5.13 10.09 -11.64
C LYS A 54 -6.46 10.84 -11.61
N ARG A 55 -7.55 10.15 -11.26
CA ARG A 55 -8.88 10.75 -11.18
C ARG A 55 -8.95 11.87 -10.14
N ARG A 56 -8.27 11.71 -9.00
CA ARG A 56 -8.35 12.65 -7.87
C ARG A 56 -7.42 13.85 -8.03
N PHE A 57 -6.23 13.67 -8.59
CA PHE A 57 -5.20 14.71 -8.62
C PHE A 57 -4.87 15.25 -10.03
N GLY A 58 -5.44 14.68 -11.09
CA GLY A 58 -5.04 14.98 -12.47
C GLY A 58 -3.82 14.15 -12.90
N GLU A 59 -3.41 14.26 -14.16
CA GLU A 59 -2.09 13.75 -14.60
C GLU A 59 -0.95 14.57 -14.00
#